data_AF-A0A1B6DVS8-F1
#
_entry.id   AF-A0A1B6DVS8-F1
#
_cell.length_a   1.000
_cell.length_b   1.000
_cell.length_c   1.000
_cell.angle_alpha   90.00
_cell.angle_beta   90.00
_cell.angle_gamma   90.00
#
_symmetry.space_group_name_H-M   'P 1'
#
loop_
_entity.id
_entity.type
_entity.pdbx_description
1 polymer ?
#
loop_
_entity_poly.entity_id
_entity_poly.type
_entity_poly.pdbx_seq_one_letter_code
_entity_poly.pdbx_strand_id
1 'polypeptide(L)'
;MMMQCIDSLVLKVQSGVVINFEKIGPDPPPVSGENSRDSIDDDGEHELEQRDWEKEIINPNSHSEFKLLGNQNGGRSGNGASTPIGGGQTLTNTAWHNCRRLIYVPKSAQKGFAIGFWPIPESFWPDLQASSLPPRSAHPNVKFMCTSQEPMVIENLPFDKYELEPSPLTQFILARKQPTVCWQVFIPNSYRNTEVGHPFGYLKASTNLTCVNLFVMPYNYPALLPLLDDLFKVHRQKPSSEWQAQFKNYLRTMPSYYAGPLRRALTRMCSPQSNLPQLLVPDNCDNSLSYSVLNHLKRLKNQAKIEYDKLCNEVSSKQPIGSKNIFNSNNTNEGIRVVSRSPLKRDLISHPLLQDKFTSLKDQLNEFGGFVVGVVRSKHHQHRPGGQSYRNPFDIPRRSLLDQVVRMRANFLQPSFRHTKLLDDDFAHSMPVSQMGNYQEYLKRMPSPLREVESTPVRQHMFGNPFKID
;
A
#
# COMPACT_ATOMS: atom_id res chain seq x y z
N MET A 1 19.11 -10.92 9.99
CA MET A 1 17.88 -10.26 10.48
C MET A 1 17.26 -9.31 9.45
N MET A 2 17.96 -8.30 8.92
CA MET A 2 17.36 -7.39 7.91
C MET A 2 16.82 -8.09 6.66
N MET A 3 17.57 -9.05 6.10
CA MET A 3 17.13 -9.83 4.93
C MET A 3 15.84 -10.61 5.23
N GLN A 4 15.78 -11.28 6.38
CA GLN A 4 14.58 -11.98 6.84
C GLN A 4 13.38 -11.03 7.05
N CYS A 5 13.62 -9.81 7.53
CA CYS A 5 12.58 -8.79 7.64
C CYS A 5 12.08 -8.33 6.25
N ILE A 6 12.98 -8.20 5.28
CA ILE A 6 12.63 -7.84 3.90
C ILE A 6 11.82 -8.97 3.26
N ASP A 7 12.27 -10.21 3.37
CA ASP A 7 11.55 -11.38 2.85
C ASP A 7 10.15 -11.47 3.48
N SER A 8 10.04 -11.24 4.80
CA SER A 8 8.75 -11.19 5.48
C SER A 8 7.86 -10.03 5.01
N LEU A 9 8.43 -8.88 4.67
CA LEU A 9 7.68 -7.73 4.18
C LEU A 9 7.16 -7.96 2.76
N VAL A 10 7.98 -8.55 1.88
CA VAL A 10 7.60 -8.88 0.50
C VAL A 10 6.39 -9.80 0.47
N LEU A 11 6.32 -10.79 1.37
CA LEU A 11 5.16 -11.69 1.48
C LEU A 11 3.86 -10.99 1.90
N LYS A 12 3.96 -9.81 2.54
CA LYS A 12 2.82 -9.00 2.99
C LYS A 12 2.35 -7.96 1.96
N VAL A 13 3.10 -7.74 0.88
CA VAL A 13 2.69 -6.82 -0.18
C VAL A 13 1.66 -7.51 -1.07
N GLN A 14 0.39 -7.33 -0.75
CA GLN A 14 -0.72 -7.92 -1.50
C GLN A 14 -1.72 -6.86 -1.95
N SER A 15 -2.40 -7.14 -3.07
CA SER A 15 -3.48 -6.28 -3.57
C SER A 15 -4.74 -6.51 -2.75
N GLY A 16 -5.15 -5.50 -1.99
CA GLY A 16 -6.35 -5.61 -1.19
C GLY A 16 -6.83 -4.28 -0.63
N VAL A 17 -7.94 -4.34 0.10
CA VAL A 17 -8.55 -3.20 0.80
C VAL A 17 -8.60 -3.50 2.28
N VAL A 18 -8.20 -2.56 3.12
CA VAL A 18 -8.22 -2.74 4.57
C VAL A 18 -9.58 -2.32 5.12
N ILE A 19 -10.27 -3.24 5.79
CA ILE A 19 -11.58 -3.05 6.42
C ILE A 19 -11.46 -3.22 7.93
N ASN A 20 -12.23 -2.44 8.69
CA ASN A 20 -12.39 -2.64 10.13
C ASN A 20 -13.64 -3.48 10.40
N PHE A 21 -13.50 -4.59 11.11
CA PHE A 21 -14.60 -5.44 11.53
C PHE A 21 -14.87 -5.23 13.02
N GLU A 22 -16.11 -4.93 13.37
CA GLU A 22 -16.54 -4.70 14.76
C GLU A 22 -17.73 -5.63 15.08
N LYS A 23 -17.64 -6.39 16.17
CA LYS A 23 -18.74 -7.25 16.61
C LYS A 23 -19.86 -6.39 17.20
N ILE A 24 -21.10 -6.68 16.82
CA ILE A 24 -22.30 -6.18 17.48
C ILE A 24 -23.24 -7.31 17.90
N GLY A 25 -24.00 -7.07 18.95
CA GLY A 25 -24.94 -8.06 19.50
C GLY A 25 -24.29 -9.10 20.42
N PRO A 26 -25.07 -10.10 20.87
CA PRO A 26 -24.61 -11.13 21.80
C PRO A 26 -23.51 -12.01 21.18
N ASP A 27 -22.73 -12.68 22.03
CA ASP A 27 -21.80 -13.72 21.59
C ASP A 27 -22.56 -14.87 20.91
N PRO A 28 -21.96 -15.53 19.89
CA PRO A 28 -22.63 -16.64 19.25
C PRO A 28 -22.86 -17.76 20.28
N PRO A 29 -23.98 -18.48 20.20
CA PRO A 29 -24.22 -19.62 21.09
C PRO A 29 -23.08 -20.64 20.96
N PRO A 30 -22.72 -21.33 22.04
CA PRO A 30 -21.76 -22.43 21.99
C PRO A 30 -22.24 -23.49 20.98
N VAL A 31 -21.30 -24.05 20.22
CA VAL A 31 -21.63 -25.10 19.25
C VAL A 31 -21.94 -26.38 20.05
N SER A 32 -23.22 -26.73 20.15
CA SER A 32 -23.64 -28.03 20.70
C SER A 32 -23.15 -29.13 19.77
N GLY A 33 -22.36 -30.07 20.30
CA GLY A 33 -21.73 -31.16 19.54
C GLY A 33 -22.66 -32.32 19.16
N GLU A 34 -23.92 -32.05 18.81
CA GLU A 34 -24.87 -33.09 18.40
C GLU A 34 -25.30 -32.83 16.95
N ASN A 35 -24.54 -33.40 16.02
CA ASN A 35 -25.02 -33.75 14.67
C ASN A 35 -24.22 -34.97 14.20
N SER A 36 -24.30 -36.02 15.01
CA SER A 36 -23.73 -37.33 14.72
C SER A 36 -24.70 -38.39 15.20
N ARG A 37 -25.87 -38.47 14.56
CA ARG A 37 -26.69 -39.69 14.43
C ARG A 37 -27.95 -39.37 13.63
N ASP A 38 -28.36 -40.38 12.87
CA ASP A 38 -29.49 -40.46 11.93
C ASP A 38 -29.12 -39.87 10.55
N SER A 39 -28.85 -40.67 9.51
CA SER A 39 -29.47 -41.94 9.13
C SER A 39 -28.59 -42.69 8.10
N ILE A 40 -28.49 -44.01 8.25
CA ILE A 40 -28.51 -45.07 7.21
C ILE A 40 -28.29 -46.39 7.96
N ASP A 41 -29.39 -47.11 8.17
CA ASP A 41 -29.41 -48.57 8.19
C ASP A 41 -29.30 -49.02 6.73
N ASP A 42 -28.33 -49.86 6.38
CA ASP A 42 -28.54 -51.09 5.59
C ASP A 42 -27.22 -51.89 5.53
N ASP A 43 -27.40 -53.21 5.50
CA ASP A 43 -26.45 -54.24 5.89
C ASP A 43 -25.28 -54.51 4.90
N GLY A 44 -24.19 -55.04 5.42
CA GLY A 44 -23.09 -55.58 4.61
C GLY A 44 -21.85 -55.94 5.40
N GLU A 45 -21.85 -57.12 6.04
CA GLU A 45 -20.70 -57.76 6.67
C GLU A 45 -19.50 -57.91 5.72
N HIS A 46 -18.30 -57.51 6.15
CA HIS A 46 -17.07 -58.24 5.80
C HIS A 46 -15.98 -58.02 6.87
N GLU A 47 -15.38 -59.14 7.23
CA GLU A 47 -14.46 -59.45 8.31
C GLU A 47 -13.23 -58.54 8.49
N LEU A 48 -13.04 -58.16 9.77
CA LEU A 48 -11.81 -58.20 10.58
C LEU A 48 -10.48 -58.52 9.87
N GLU A 49 -9.57 -57.53 9.83
CA GLU A 49 -8.18 -57.78 10.17
C GLU A 49 -7.68 -56.72 11.17
N GLN A 50 -7.30 -57.24 12.33
CA GLN A 50 -6.85 -56.57 13.53
C GLN A 50 -5.32 -56.45 13.47
N ARG A 51 -4.77 -55.24 13.62
CA ARG A 51 -3.35 -55.03 13.98
C ARG A 51 -3.15 -53.68 14.65
N ASP A 52 -3.28 -53.69 15.96
CA ASP A 52 -2.59 -52.78 16.89
C ASP A 52 -1.07 -52.94 16.73
N TRP A 53 -0.32 -51.83 16.69
CA TRP A 53 1.03 -51.74 17.26
C TRP A 53 1.37 -50.27 17.59
N GLU A 54 0.92 -49.79 18.75
CA GLU A 54 1.68 -48.80 19.52
C GLU A 54 2.85 -49.51 20.20
N LYS A 55 4.09 -49.13 19.87
CA LYS A 55 5.26 -48.91 20.75
C LYS A 55 6.57 -49.08 19.97
N GLU A 56 7.33 -47.99 19.89
CA GLU A 56 8.81 -47.90 19.98
C GLU A 56 9.14 -46.40 19.80
N ILE A 57 9.25 -45.61 20.87
CA ILE A 57 10.52 -45.25 21.55
C ILE A 57 11.72 -45.30 20.61
N ILE A 58 12.26 -44.15 20.19
CA ILE A 58 13.67 -43.70 20.40
C ILE A 58 13.74 -42.17 20.19
N ASN A 59 14.22 -41.49 21.23
CA ASN A 59 14.71 -40.11 21.25
C ASN A 59 16.17 -40.11 20.78
N PRO A 60 16.67 -39.09 20.04
CA PRO A 60 17.85 -38.42 20.59
C PRO A 60 17.85 -36.91 20.36
N ASN A 61 17.97 -36.22 21.49
CA ASN A 61 18.35 -34.82 21.59
C ASN A 61 19.89 -34.74 21.66
N SER A 62 20.54 -33.89 20.86
CA SER A 62 21.83 -33.25 21.20
C SER A 62 21.93 -31.92 20.44
N HIS A 63 21.67 -30.80 21.13
CA HIS A 63 22.62 -29.87 21.73
C HIS A 63 23.04 -28.71 20.83
N SER A 64 22.51 -27.51 21.12
CA SER A 64 23.35 -26.32 21.37
C SER A 64 22.53 -25.25 22.11
N GLU A 65 22.76 -25.18 23.42
CA GLU A 65 22.32 -24.12 24.34
C GLU A 65 22.79 -22.73 23.86
N PHE A 66 21.91 -21.73 23.92
CA PHE A 66 22.31 -20.33 24.07
C PHE A 66 21.69 -19.80 25.37
N LYS A 67 22.53 -19.77 26.42
CA LYS A 67 22.23 -19.15 27.73
C LYS A 67 22.28 -17.63 27.59
N LEU A 68 21.18 -16.95 27.90
CA LEU A 68 21.17 -15.50 28.16
C LEU A 68 21.46 -15.28 29.65
N LEU A 69 22.57 -14.59 29.92
CA LEU A 69 22.97 -14.10 31.24
C LEU A 69 21.98 -13.04 31.73
N GLY A 70 21.45 -13.27 32.94
CA GLY A 70 20.74 -12.25 33.70
C GLY A 70 21.72 -11.22 34.25
N ASN A 71 21.36 -9.94 34.15
CA ASN A 71 21.99 -8.88 34.91
C ASN A 71 20.91 -8.07 35.62
N GLN A 72 20.88 -8.19 36.94
CA GLN A 72 20.11 -7.34 37.84
C GLN A 72 20.75 -5.94 37.86
N ASN A 73 19.93 -4.90 37.69
CA ASN A 73 20.10 -3.67 38.47
C ASN A 73 18.78 -2.89 38.51
N GLY A 74 18.30 -2.62 39.72
CA GLY A 74 17.05 -1.92 40.00
C GLY A 74 17.17 -0.40 39.91
N GLY A 75 16.02 0.26 39.80
CA GLY A 75 15.94 1.72 39.76
C GLY A 75 14.54 2.32 39.51
N ARG A 76 13.64 2.12 40.47
CA ARG A 76 12.53 3.01 40.97
C ARG A 76 11.68 3.92 40.03
N SER A 77 10.37 3.78 40.28
CA SER A 77 9.25 4.77 40.30
C SER A 77 8.68 5.29 38.97
N GLY A 78 7.36 5.27 38.73
CA GLY A 78 6.24 5.03 39.64
C GLY A 78 4.86 5.11 38.97
N ASN A 79 3.83 4.88 39.80
CA ASN A 79 2.37 5.05 39.62
C ASN A 79 1.72 4.25 38.48
N GLY A 80 0.69 3.42 38.67
CA GLY A 80 -0.23 3.22 39.79
C GLY A 80 -1.62 2.94 39.20
N ALA A 81 -2.14 1.73 39.40
CA ALA A 81 -3.57 1.39 39.53
C ALA A 81 -3.70 -0.14 39.60
N SER A 82 -3.80 -0.65 40.82
CA SER A 82 -4.08 -2.03 41.18
C SER A 82 -5.53 -2.42 40.81
N THR A 83 -5.71 -3.50 40.05
CA THR A 83 -6.96 -4.26 39.99
C THR A 83 -6.87 -5.48 40.93
N PRO A 84 -7.97 -5.86 41.60
CA PRO A 84 -7.93 -6.90 42.62
C PRO A 84 -7.83 -8.29 42.00
N ILE A 85 -7.05 -9.14 42.67
CA ILE A 85 -7.01 -10.58 42.46
C ILE A 85 -8.32 -11.16 42.98
N GLY A 86 -9.17 -11.64 42.07
CA GLY A 86 -10.35 -12.45 42.34
C GLY A 86 -10.30 -13.67 41.43
N GLY A 87 -10.37 -14.87 42.02
CA GLY A 87 -10.08 -16.14 41.36
C GLY A 87 -11.11 -16.58 40.31
N GLY A 88 -10.62 -17.36 39.35
CA GLY A 88 -11.39 -18.31 38.55
C GLY A 88 -12.42 -17.72 37.58
N GLN A 89 -12.00 -17.35 36.38
CA GLN A 89 -12.87 -17.32 35.19
C GLN A 89 -12.03 -17.32 33.90
N THR A 90 -12.49 -18.11 32.94
CA THR A 90 -11.92 -18.29 31.59
C THR A 90 -11.56 -16.96 30.92
N LEU A 91 -10.30 -16.82 30.47
CA LEU A 91 -9.87 -15.72 29.60
C LEU A 91 -10.65 -15.78 28.27
N THR A 92 -11.73 -15.02 28.16
CA THR A 92 -12.42 -14.78 26.89
C THR A 92 -11.53 -13.86 26.05
N ASN A 93 -10.84 -14.44 25.06
CA ASN A 93 -10.04 -13.67 24.12
C ASN A 93 -10.95 -12.78 23.26
N THR A 94 -11.07 -11.50 23.58
CA THR A 94 -11.91 -10.52 22.86
C THR A 94 -11.23 -9.91 21.64
N ALA A 95 -10.02 -10.37 21.28
CA ALA A 95 -9.25 -9.81 20.16
C ALA A 95 -9.95 -9.96 18.80
N TRP A 96 -10.92 -10.87 18.68
CA TRP A 96 -11.73 -11.04 17.46
C TRP A 96 -12.91 -10.06 17.37
N HIS A 97 -13.27 -9.36 18.46
CA HIS A 97 -14.38 -8.39 18.47
C HIS A 97 -14.08 -7.14 17.66
N ASN A 98 -12.81 -6.74 17.53
CA ASN A 98 -12.41 -5.60 16.73
C ASN A 98 -11.15 -5.96 15.94
N CYS A 99 -11.27 -6.07 14.63
CA CYS A 99 -10.22 -6.54 13.75
C CYS A 99 -10.11 -5.67 12.51
N ARG A 100 -8.96 -5.01 12.33
CA ARG A 100 -8.62 -4.32 11.09
C ARG A 100 -7.77 -5.22 10.20
N ARG A 101 -8.30 -5.65 9.05
CA ARG A 101 -7.66 -6.65 8.19
C ARG A 101 -7.87 -6.38 6.72
N LEU A 102 -6.94 -6.92 5.92
CA LEU A 102 -6.99 -6.84 4.48
C LEU A 102 -8.03 -7.83 3.93
N ILE A 103 -8.87 -7.38 3.01
CA ILE A 103 -9.58 -8.26 2.08
C ILE A 103 -8.80 -8.30 0.76
N TYR A 104 -8.56 -9.50 0.25
CA TYR A 104 -7.86 -9.69 -1.00
C TYR A 104 -8.79 -9.36 -2.16
N VAL A 105 -8.36 -8.41 -2.99
CA VAL A 105 -9.12 -7.97 -4.15
C VAL A 105 -8.38 -8.41 -5.41
N PRO A 106 -8.90 -9.43 -6.14
CA PRO A 106 -8.25 -9.92 -7.34
C PRO A 106 -8.27 -8.84 -8.42
N LYS A 107 -7.12 -8.60 -9.05
CA LYS A 107 -7.03 -7.71 -10.21
C LYS A 107 -7.46 -8.48 -11.45
N SER A 108 -8.28 -7.86 -12.29
CA SER A 108 -8.62 -8.46 -13.59
C SER A 108 -7.39 -8.49 -14.49
N ALA A 109 -7.03 -9.66 -15.00
CA ALA A 109 -5.90 -9.83 -15.93
C ALA A 109 -6.07 -9.00 -17.22
N GLN A 110 -7.31 -8.73 -17.65
CA GLN A 110 -7.61 -8.02 -18.90
C GLN A 110 -7.56 -6.49 -18.77
N LYS A 111 -7.87 -5.96 -17.59
CA LYS A 111 -8.04 -4.50 -17.40
C LYS A 111 -7.05 -3.87 -16.42
N GLY A 112 -6.26 -4.68 -15.71
CA GLY A 112 -5.24 -4.19 -14.76
C GLY A 112 -5.81 -3.57 -13.47
N PHE A 113 -7.14 -3.39 -13.37
CA PHE A 113 -7.84 -2.90 -12.18
C PHE A 113 -8.78 -3.95 -11.60
N ALA A 114 -9.11 -3.80 -10.32
CA ALA A 114 -10.08 -4.64 -9.61
C ALA A 114 -11.49 -4.38 -10.15
N ILE A 115 -12.24 -5.45 -10.44
CA ILE A 115 -13.63 -5.38 -10.90
C ILE A 115 -14.50 -5.96 -9.79
N GLY A 116 -15.37 -5.13 -9.21
CA GLY A 116 -16.44 -5.55 -8.30
C GLY A 116 -17.81 -5.18 -8.86
N PHE A 117 -18.84 -5.90 -8.45
CA PHE A 117 -20.23 -5.66 -8.84
C PHE A 117 -20.94 -4.72 -7.87
N TRP A 118 -20.68 -4.85 -6.56
CA TRP A 118 -21.41 -4.13 -5.52
C TRP A 118 -20.47 -3.22 -4.73
N PRO A 119 -20.78 -1.91 -4.60
CA PRO A 119 -20.03 -1.06 -3.69
C PRO A 119 -20.29 -1.48 -2.23
N ILE A 120 -19.39 -1.10 -1.32
CA ILE A 120 -19.64 -1.14 0.11
C ILE A 120 -20.50 0.09 0.48
N PRO A 121 -21.57 -0.05 1.30
CA PRO A 121 -22.40 1.09 1.66
C PRO A 121 -21.61 2.18 2.39
N GLU A 122 -22.04 3.42 2.22
CA GLU A 122 -21.50 4.55 2.98
C GLU A 122 -22.05 4.55 4.42
N SER A 123 -21.27 5.08 5.36
CA SER A 123 -21.66 5.28 6.76
C SER A 123 -22.54 6.52 6.98
N PHE A 124 -23.23 6.97 5.94
CA PHE A 124 -24.18 8.07 5.98
C PHE A 124 -25.20 7.90 4.85
N TRP A 125 -26.40 8.44 5.05
CA TRP A 125 -27.42 8.46 4.01
C TRP A 125 -27.20 9.64 3.04
N PRO A 126 -27.06 9.40 1.73
CA PRO A 126 -26.96 10.49 0.75
C PRO A 126 -28.26 11.28 0.70
N ASP A 127 -28.16 12.58 0.94
CA ASP A 127 -29.26 13.51 0.82
C ASP A 127 -29.01 14.49 -0.34
N LEU A 128 -29.98 14.62 -1.24
CA LEU A 128 -29.91 15.53 -2.38
C LEU A 128 -29.98 17.00 -1.95
N GLN A 129 -30.54 17.29 -0.78
CA GLN A 129 -30.67 18.65 -0.25
C GLN A 129 -29.45 19.07 0.58
N ALA A 130 -28.55 18.15 0.92
CA ALA A 130 -27.37 18.46 1.72
C ALA A 130 -26.38 19.34 0.93
N SER A 131 -25.96 20.43 1.57
CA SER A 131 -24.96 21.37 1.05
C SER A 131 -23.51 20.92 1.29
N SER A 132 -23.31 19.97 2.20
CA SER A 132 -22.01 19.39 2.55
C SER A 132 -22.13 17.90 2.85
N LEU A 133 -21.03 17.16 2.68
CA LEU A 133 -20.99 15.72 2.96
C LEU A 133 -20.29 15.44 4.29
N PRO A 134 -20.75 14.45 5.07
CA PRO A 134 -20.04 13.98 6.24
C PRO A 134 -18.62 13.48 5.88
N PRO A 135 -17.63 13.70 6.75
CA PRO A 135 -16.28 13.17 6.54
C PRO A 135 -16.30 11.65 6.54
N ARG A 136 -15.58 11.04 5.60
CA ARG A 136 -15.45 9.58 5.47
C ARG A 136 -14.22 9.08 6.21
N SER A 137 -14.33 7.93 6.86
CA SER A 137 -13.15 7.21 7.35
C SER A 137 -12.38 6.58 6.18
N ALA A 138 -11.06 6.50 6.30
CA ALA A 138 -10.21 5.83 5.30
C ALA A 138 -10.46 4.31 5.24
N HIS A 139 -10.91 3.72 6.35
CA HIS A 139 -11.28 2.31 6.45
C HIS A 139 -12.76 2.22 6.82
N PRO A 140 -13.59 1.51 6.04
CA PRO A 140 -14.99 1.32 6.40
C PRO A 140 -15.08 0.49 7.69
N ASN A 141 -15.95 0.91 8.60
CA ASN A 141 -16.23 0.17 9.83
C ASN A 141 -17.44 -0.73 9.61
N VAL A 142 -17.16 -2.00 9.31
CA VAL A 142 -18.14 -3.04 9.04
C VAL A 142 -18.47 -3.74 10.34
N LYS A 143 -19.74 -3.67 10.74
CA LYS A 143 -20.25 -4.33 11.92
C LYS A 143 -20.77 -5.71 11.56
N PHE A 144 -20.50 -6.74 12.34
CA PHE A 144 -21.02 -8.09 12.09
C PHE A 144 -21.78 -8.62 13.29
N MET A 145 -22.85 -9.36 13.03
CA MET A 145 -23.66 -10.01 14.06
C MET A 145 -23.40 -11.50 14.07
N CYS A 146 -23.22 -12.05 15.27
CA CYS A 146 -22.96 -13.47 15.50
C CYS A 146 -24.24 -14.33 15.50
N THR A 147 -25.26 -13.91 14.74
CA THR A 147 -26.51 -14.66 14.57
C THR A 147 -26.33 -15.64 13.42
N SER A 148 -26.57 -16.93 13.66
CA SER A 148 -26.53 -17.94 12.60
C SER A 148 -27.64 -17.71 11.59
N GLN A 149 -27.26 -17.51 10.33
CA GLN A 149 -28.18 -17.38 9.20
C GLN A 149 -27.71 -18.29 8.07
N GLU A 150 -28.64 -18.73 7.23
CA GLU A 150 -28.31 -19.49 6.01
C GLU A 150 -27.93 -18.54 4.87
N PRO A 151 -26.88 -18.87 4.09
CA PRO A 151 -26.47 -18.05 2.96
C PRO A 151 -27.51 -18.11 1.85
N MET A 152 -28.26 -17.01 1.67
CA MET A 152 -29.19 -16.87 0.55
C MET A 152 -28.43 -16.55 -0.73
N VAL A 153 -28.59 -17.37 -1.77
CA VAL A 153 -27.99 -17.18 -3.08
C VAL A 153 -29.03 -17.48 -4.15
N ILE A 154 -29.12 -16.61 -5.17
CA ILE A 154 -29.95 -16.81 -6.36
C ILE A 154 -29.05 -17.08 -7.55
N GLU A 155 -29.48 -17.99 -8.42
CA GLU A 155 -28.79 -18.30 -9.67
C GLU A 155 -28.68 -17.05 -10.56
N ASN A 156 -27.51 -16.88 -11.19
CA ASN A 156 -27.21 -15.78 -12.11
C ASN A 156 -27.11 -14.36 -11.51
N LEU A 157 -27.34 -14.18 -10.21
CA LEU A 157 -27.05 -12.91 -9.55
C LEU A 157 -25.53 -12.75 -9.39
N PRO A 158 -24.90 -11.71 -9.98
CA PRO A 158 -23.49 -11.46 -9.73
C PRO A 158 -23.26 -11.09 -8.26
N PHE A 159 -22.27 -11.71 -7.62
CA PHE A 159 -21.83 -11.38 -6.26
C PHE A 159 -20.32 -11.22 -6.24
N ASP A 160 -19.81 -10.45 -5.28
CA ASP A 160 -18.38 -10.34 -5.06
C ASP A 160 -17.95 -11.24 -3.91
N LYS A 161 -16.90 -12.03 -4.13
CA LYS A 161 -16.28 -12.90 -3.12
C LYS A 161 -14.87 -12.40 -2.86
N TYR A 162 -14.62 -11.93 -1.64
CA TYR A 162 -13.30 -11.48 -1.21
C TYR A 162 -12.79 -12.34 -0.07
N GLU A 163 -11.57 -12.84 -0.19
CA GLU A 163 -10.93 -13.62 0.87
C GLU A 163 -10.35 -12.69 1.94
N LEU A 164 -10.55 -13.02 3.22
CA LEU A 164 -9.98 -12.26 4.33
C LEU A 164 -8.57 -12.76 4.66
N GLU A 165 -7.69 -11.82 4.98
CA GLU A 165 -6.41 -12.11 5.60
C GLU A 165 -6.61 -12.84 6.96
N PRO A 166 -5.79 -13.86 7.27
CA PRO A 166 -5.84 -14.56 8.54
C PRO A 166 -5.80 -13.61 9.75
N SER A 167 -6.77 -13.76 10.64
CA SER A 167 -6.94 -12.91 11.81
C SER A 167 -7.62 -13.65 12.96
N PRO A 168 -7.64 -13.08 14.19
CA PRO A 168 -8.38 -13.67 15.30
C PRO A 168 -9.85 -13.93 14.96
N LEU A 169 -10.48 -13.05 14.17
CA LEU A 169 -11.84 -13.23 13.67
C LEU A 169 -11.96 -14.45 12.74
N THR A 170 -11.04 -14.59 11.77
CA THR A 170 -11.10 -15.75 10.86
C THR A 170 -10.84 -17.05 11.61
N GLN A 171 -9.90 -17.06 12.55
CA GLN A 171 -9.62 -18.22 13.40
C GLN A 171 -10.84 -18.62 14.23
N PHE A 172 -11.56 -17.65 14.80
CA PHE A 172 -12.77 -17.90 15.58
C PHE A 172 -13.90 -18.49 14.73
N ILE A 173 -14.13 -17.96 13.52
CA ILE A 173 -15.12 -18.49 12.59
C ILE A 173 -14.76 -19.93 12.17
N LEU A 174 -13.49 -20.18 11.83
CA LEU A 174 -13.02 -21.50 11.40
C LEU A 174 -13.07 -22.54 12.53
N ALA A 175 -12.79 -22.13 13.78
CA ALA A 175 -12.84 -23.01 14.94
C ALA A 175 -14.24 -23.61 15.21
N ARG A 176 -15.30 -22.92 14.79
CA ARG A 176 -16.68 -23.41 14.91
C ARG A 176 -17.02 -24.55 13.95
N LYS A 177 -16.22 -24.77 12.89
CA LYS A 177 -16.42 -25.82 11.87
C LYS A 177 -17.83 -25.87 11.26
N GLN A 178 -18.49 -24.71 11.13
CA GLN A 178 -19.83 -24.57 10.55
C GLN A 178 -19.77 -23.86 9.18
N PRO A 179 -19.38 -24.55 8.08
CA PRO A 179 -19.25 -23.93 6.76
C PRO A 179 -20.59 -23.55 6.12
N THR A 180 -21.70 -24.09 6.62
CA THR A 180 -23.07 -23.79 6.16
C THR A 180 -23.64 -22.52 6.78
N VAL A 181 -23.08 -22.05 7.88
CA VAL A 181 -23.56 -20.86 8.61
C VAL A 181 -22.85 -19.61 8.10
N CYS A 182 -23.58 -18.51 7.95
CA CYS A 182 -23.02 -17.20 7.68
C CYS A 182 -23.40 -16.17 8.76
N TRP A 183 -22.55 -15.15 8.91
CA TRP A 183 -22.77 -14.02 9.80
C TRP A 183 -22.97 -12.75 8.98
N GLN A 184 -24.09 -12.09 9.17
CA GLN A 184 -24.43 -10.90 8.41
C GLN A 184 -23.53 -9.72 8.78
N VAL A 185 -23.22 -8.90 7.78
CA VAL A 185 -22.45 -7.67 7.94
C VAL A 185 -23.28 -6.44 7.58
N PHE A 186 -23.05 -5.39 8.35
CA PHE A 186 -23.80 -4.14 8.37
C PHE A 186 -22.84 -2.96 8.40
N ILE A 187 -23.32 -1.80 7.98
CA ILE A 187 -22.59 -0.54 8.15
C ILE A 187 -23.44 0.38 9.02
N PRO A 188 -22.86 0.96 10.08
CA PRO A 188 -23.59 1.90 10.93
C PRO A 188 -24.01 3.13 10.11
N ASN A 189 -25.18 3.69 10.43
CA ASN A 189 -25.71 4.91 9.81
C ASN A 189 -25.95 4.83 8.29
N SER A 190 -26.02 3.62 7.71
CA SER A 190 -26.35 3.44 6.29
C SER A 190 -27.85 3.63 5.99
N TYR A 191 -28.69 3.83 7.01
CA TYR A 191 -30.13 4.08 6.88
C TYR A 191 -30.58 5.22 7.81
N ARG A 192 -31.64 5.95 7.43
CA ARG A 192 -32.07 7.21 8.07
C ARG A 192 -32.48 7.07 9.55
N ASN A 193 -32.98 5.90 9.97
CA ASN A 193 -33.65 5.73 11.27
C ASN A 193 -33.09 4.59 12.15
N THR A 194 -32.07 3.85 11.71
CA THR A 194 -31.59 2.66 12.46
C THR A 194 -30.11 2.78 12.79
N GLU A 195 -29.75 2.58 14.07
CA GLU A 195 -28.36 2.59 14.54
C GLU A 195 -27.51 1.49 13.86
N VAL A 196 -28.14 0.37 13.55
CA VAL A 196 -27.59 -0.73 12.76
C VAL A 196 -28.27 -0.67 11.39
N GLY A 197 -27.52 -0.32 10.35
CA GLY A 197 -28.04 -0.27 8.97
C GLY A 197 -28.55 -1.63 8.46
N HIS A 198 -28.94 -1.72 7.19
CA HIS A 198 -29.35 -3.01 6.61
C HIS A 198 -28.14 -3.86 6.20
N PRO A 199 -28.29 -5.20 6.17
CA PRO A 199 -27.19 -6.09 5.80
C PRO A 199 -26.87 -5.94 4.31
N PHE A 200 -25.59 -5.83 3.99
CA PHE A 200 -25.11 -5.72 2.60
C PHE A 200 -24.26 -6.91 2.18
N GLY A 201 -24.12 -7.91 3.04
CA GLY A 201 -23.31 -9.08 2.80
C GLY A 201 -23.23 -9.96 4.03
N TYR A 202 -22.38 -10.97 3.95
CA TYR A 202 -22.11 -11.87 5.07
C TYR A 202 -20.70 -12.44 5.01
N LEU A 203 -20.20 -12.83 6.18
CA LEU A 203 -18.98 -13.60 6.35
C LEU A 203 -19.33 -15.08 6.38
N LYS A 204 -18.63 -15.88 5.58
CA LYS A 204 -18.80 -17.33 5.51
C LYS A 204 -17.45 -18.02 5.40
N ALA A 205 -17.27 -19.10 6.16
CA ALA A 205 -16.10 -19.96 6.01
C ALA A 205 -16.09 -20.66 4.65
N SER A 206 -14.91 -20.88 4.08
CA SER A 206 -14.76 -21.78 2.93
C SER A 206 -15.23 -23.19 3.31
N THR A 207 -15.75 -23.95 2.34
CA THR A 207 -16.11 -25.37 2.54
C THR A 207 -14.93 -26.19 3.03
N ASN A 208 -13.72 -25.82 2.60
CA ASN A 208 -12.47 -26.48 2.98
C ASN A 208 -11.92 -25.98 4.32
N LEU A 209 -12.61 -25.04 4.99
CA LEU A 209 -12.22 -24.43 6.26
C LEU A 209 -10.80 -23.82 6.26
N THR A 210 -10.29 -23.43 5.09
CA THR A 210 -8.95 -22.82 4.94
C THR A 210 -8.96 -21.32 5.17
N CYS A 211 -10.01 -20.64 4.72
CA CYS A 211 -10.13 -19.19 4.77
C CYS A 211 -11.59 -18.77 5.03
N VAL A 212 -11.76 -17.52 5.41
CA VAL A 212 -13.08 -16.88 5.55
C VAL A 212 -13.25 -15.91 4.39
N ASN A 213 -14.44 -15.91 3.79
CA ASN A 213 -14.77 -15.06 2.68
C ASN A 213 -15.83 -14.04 3.11
N LEU A 214 -15.66 -12.80 2.67
CA LEU A 214 -16.69 -11.78 2.66
C LEU A 214 -17.43 -11.87 1.32
N PHE A 215 -18.71 -12.19 1.41
CA PHE A 215 -19.62 -12.12 0.28
C PHE A 215 -20.31 -10.76 0.32
N VAL A 216 -20.04 -9.91 -0.68
CA VAL A 216 -20.70 -8.61 -0.84
C VAL A 216 -21.88 -8.79 -1.78
N MET A 217 -23.05 -8.42 -1.27
CA MET A 217 -24.35 -8.59 -1.88
C MET A 217 -25.02 -7.21 -2.07
N PRO A 218 -26.17 -7.14 -2.77
CA PRO A 218 -26.97 -5.93 -2.79
C PRO A 218 -27.33 -5.47 -1.37
N TYR A 219 -27.50 -4.15 -1.20
CA TYR A 219 -27.96 -3.60 0.07
C TYR A 219 -29.34 -4.16 0.45
N ASN A 220 -29.50 -4.65 1.67
CA ASN A 220 -30.72 -5.33 2.13
C ASN A 220 -31.11 -6.55 1.26
N TYR A 221 -30.13 -7.39 0.93
CA TYR A 221 -30.34 -8.61 0.13
C TYR A 221 -31.43 -9.56 0.67
N PRO A 222 -31.70 -9.73 1.98
CA PRO A 222 -32.74 -10.65 2.45
C PRO A 222 -34.14 -10.26 1.98
N ALA A 223 -34.40 -8.96 1.77
CA ALA A 223 -35.66 -8.48 1.20
C ALA A 223 -35.67 -8.56 -0.33
N LEU A 224 -34.53 -8.30 -0.98
CA LEU A 224 -34.42 -8.28 -2.44
C LEU A 224 -34.48 -9.69 -3.05
N LEU A 225 -33.79 -10.68 -2.46
CA LEU A 225 -33.66 -12.01 -3.05
C LEU A 225 -35.02 -12.69 -3.25
N PRO A 226 -35.91 -12.80 -2.24
CA PRO A 226 -37.25 -13.38 -2.46
C PRO A 226 -38.03 -12.67 -3.56
N LEU A 227 -37.97 -11.33 -3.63
CA LEU A 227 -38.63 -10.56 -4.69
C LEU A 227 -38.09 -10.91 -6.08
N LEU A 228 -36.77 -11.12 -6.22
CA LEU A 228 -36.20 -11.55 -7.49
C LEU A 228 -36.61 -12.98 -7.83
N ASP A 229 -36.62 -13.88 -6.85
CA ASP A 229 -37.01 -15.28 -7.06
C ASP A 229 -38.47 -15.38 -7.53
N ASP A 230 -39.38 -14.62 -6.90
CA ASP A 230 -40.78 -14.52 -7.31
C ASP A 230 -40.91 -13.94 -8.73
N LEU A 231 -40.09 -12.96 -9.09
CA LEU A 231 -40.10 -12.38 -10.43
C LEU A 231 -39.74 -13.40 -11.52
N PHE A 232 -38.75 -14.25 -11.26
CA PHE A 232 -38.26 -15.23 -12.23
C PHE A 232 -39.10 -16.52 -12.23
N LYS A 233 -39.41 -17.09 -11.06
CA LYS A 233 -40.14 -18.36 -10.91
C LYS A 233 -41.64 -18.20 -11.12
N VAL A 234 -42.26 -17.22 -10.46
CA VAL A 234 -43.72 -17.06 -10.46
C VAL A 234 -44.18 -16.21 -11.64
N HIS A 235 -43.52 -15.07 -11.85
CA HIS A 235 -43.99 -14.06 -12.79
C HIS A 235 -43.36 -14.12 -14.19
N ARG A 236 -42.37 -15.01 -14.43
CA ARG A 236 -41.68 -15.19 -15.73
C ARG A 236 -41.36 -13.85 -16.42
N GLN A 237 -40.76 -12.90 -15.69
CA GLN A 237 -40.38 -11.56 -16.17
C GLN A 237 -41.55 -10.59 -16.48
N LYS A 238 -42.79 -10.90 -16.07
CA LYS A 238 -43.94 -9.98 -16.11
C LYS A 238 -44.36 -9.57 -14.69
N PRO A 239 -43.86 -8.45 -14.16
CA PRO A 239 -44.12 -8.06 -12.78
C PRO A 239 -45.60 -7.74 -12.55
N SER A 240 -46.18 -8.29 -11.48
CA SER A 240 -47.54 -7.95 -11.02
C SER A 240 -47.58 -6.56 -10.38
N SER A 241 -48.77 -5.96 -10.27
CA SER A 241 -48.98 -4.66 -9.61
C SER A 241 -48.51 -4.67 -8.14
N GLU A 242 -48.81 -5.77 -7.43
CA GLU A 242 -48.42 -5.98 -6.03
C GLU A 242 -46.90 -6.11 -5.89
N TRP A 243 -46.27 -6.92 -6.75
CA TRP A 243 -44.81 -7.05 -6.79
C TRP A 243 -44.13 -5.72 -7.08
N GLN A 244 -44.65 -4.94 -8.03
CA GLN A 244 -44.11 -3.60 -8.33
C GLN A 244 -44.21 -2.66 -7.13
N ALA A 245 -45.29 -2.73 -6.35
CA ALA A 245 -45.44 -1.93 -5.14
C ALA A 245 -44.39 -2.32 -4.08
N GLN A 246 -44.17 -3.62 -3.87
CA GLN A 246 -43.15 -4.14 -2.95
C GLN A 246 -41.74 -3.76 -3.40
N PHE A 247 -41.42 -3.91 -4.69
CA PHE A 247 -40.12 -3.53 -5.25
C PHE A 247 -39.88 -2.02 -5.16
N LYS A 248 -40.89 -1.18 -5.43
CA LYS A 248 -40.81 0.28 -5.23
C LYS A 248 -40.57 0.63 -3.77
N ASN A 249 -41.16 -0.10 -2.82
CA ASN A 249 -40.89 0.09 -1.40
C ASN A 249 -39.44 -0.26 -1.05
N TYR A 250 -38.93 -1.37 -1.57
CA TYR A 250 -37.52 -1.73 -1.43
C TYR A 250 -36.59 -0.64 -1.99
N LEU A 251 -36.86 -0.10 -3.18
CA LEU A 251 -36.06 0.98 -3.78
C LEU A 251 -36.00 2.24 -2.90
N ARG A 252 -37.02 2.53 -2.09
CA ARG A 252 -37.00 3.64 -1.12
C ARG A 252 -36.07 3.37 0.07
N THR A 253 -35.90 2.10 0.44
CA THR A 253 -34.99 1.70 1.54
C THR A 253 -33.53 1.62 1.12
N MET A 254 -33.27 1.56 -0.19
CA MET A 254 -31.95 1.44 -0.78
C MET A 254 -31.32 2.82 -1.06
N PRO A 255 -30.02 3.03 -0.80
CA PRO A 255 -29.34 4.26 -1.21
C PRO A 255 -29.34 4.43 -2.74
N SER A 256 -29.50 5.66 -3.23
CA SER A 256 -29.62 5.97 -4.66
C SER A 256 -28.41 5.52 -5.50
N TYR A 257 -27.19 5.55 -4.94
CA TYR A 257 -25.99 5.10 -5.65
C TYR A 257 -25.95 3.57 -5.92
N TYR A 258 -26.81 2.77 -5.28
CA TYR A 258 -26.95 1.35 -5.59
C TYR A 258 -27.86 1.07 -6.81
N ALA A 259 -28.64 2.05 -7.27
CA ALA A 259 -29.56 1.87 -8.40
C ALA A 259 -28.83 1.45 -9.70
N GLY A 260 -27.69 2.07 -10.00
CA GLY A 260 -26.87 1.75 -11.17
C GLY A 260 -26.29 0.32 -11.15
N PRO A 261 -25.58 -0.10 -10.09
CA PRO A 261 -25.13 -1.48 -9.91
C PRO A 261 -26.28 -2.50 -9.98
N LEU A 262 -27.41 -2.19 -9.34
CA LEU A 262 -28.60 -3.06 -9.38
C LEU A 262 -29.13 -3.22 -10.80
N ARG A 263 -29.25 -2.12 -11.55
CA ARG A 263 -29.67 -2.14 -12.96
C ARG A 263 -28.77 -3.04 -13.80
N ARG A 264 -27.44 -2.93 -13.63
CA ARG A 264 -26.45 -3.80 -14.33
C ARG A 264 -26.59 -5.27 -13.96
N ALA A 265 -26.87 -5.58 -12.68
CA ALA A 265 -27.10 -6.95 -12.24
C ALA A 265 -28.39 -7.51 -12.85
N LEU A 266 -29.49 -6.73 -12.82
CA LEU A 266 -30.77 -7.10 -13.43
C LEU A 266 -30.64 -7.31 -14.95
N THR A 267 -29.87 -6.49 -15.66
CA THR A 267 -29.62 -6.68 -17.11
C THR A 267 -28.90 -8.00 -17.41
N ARG A 268 -28.12 -8.56 -16.48
CA ARG A 268 -27.48 -9.87 -16.67
C ARG A 268 -28.39 -11.03 -16.30
N MET A 269 -29.26 -10.85 -15.31
CA MET A 269 -30.22 -11.88 -14.89
C MET A 269 -31.42 -11.97 -15.83
N CYS A 270 -31.86 -10.84 -16.38
CA CYS A 270 -32.91 -10.77 -17.39
C CYS A 270 -32.34 -11.03 -18.79
N SER A 271 -33.18 -11.53 -19.70
CA SER A 271 -32.80 -11.68 -21.10
C SER A 271 -32.44 -10.33 -21.71
N PRO A 272 -31.40 -10.23 -22.56
CA PRO A 272 -30.95 -8.98 -23.19
C PRO A 272 -32.01 -8.30 -24.06
N GLN A 273 -33.14 -8.96 -24.34
CA GLN A 273 -34.27 -8.39 -25.08
C GLN A 273 -35.36 -7.76 -24.19
N SER A 274 -35.28 -7.89 -22.85
CA SER A 274 -36.25 -7.27 -21.95
C SER A 274 -35.81 -5.85 -21.56
N ASN A 275 -36.65 -4.84 -21.85
CA ASN A 275 -36.49 -3.47 -21.33
C ASN A 275 -36.92 -3.34 -19.85
N LEU A 276 -37.15 -4.48 -19.18
CA LEU A 276 -37.64 -4.54 -17.81
C LEU A 276 -36.68 -3.88 -16.80
N PRO A 277 -35.34 -4.06 -16.87
CA PRO A 277 -34.42 -3.41 -15.95
C PRO A 277 -34.48 -1.88 -16.00
N GLN A 278 -34.63 -1.31 -17.20
CA GLN A 278 -34.76 0.13 -17.42
C GLN A 278 -36.13 0.66 -16.97
N LEU A 279 -37.19 -0.13 -17.10
CA LEU A 279 -38.53 0.23 -16.64
C LEU A 279 -38.65 0.19 -15.11
N LEU A 280 -37.98 -0.77 -14.47
CA LEU A 280 -38.02 -0.94 -13.02
C LEU A 280 -37.10 0.03 -12.28
N VAL A 281 -35.95 0.38 -12.86
CA VAL A 281 -34.98 1.30 -12.28
C VAL A 281 -34.58 2.36 -13.33
N PRO A 282 -35.26 3.51 -13.38
CA PRO A 282 -34.90 4.61 -14.26
C PRO A 282 -33.49 5.17 -13.96
N ASP A 283 -32.78 5.65 -14.99
CA ASP A 283 -31.42 6.23 -14.86
C ASP A 283 -31.37 7.44 -13.90
N ASN A 284 -32.49 8.15 -13.74
CA ASN A 284 -32.61 9.32 -12.86
C ASN A 284 -32.45 8.99 -11.37
N CYS A 285 -32.58 7.71 -11.00
CA CYS A 285 -32.45 7.25 -9.63
C CYS A 285 -30.98 7.19 -9.15
N ASP A 286 -30.00 7.34 -10.05
CA ASP A 286 -28.58 7.25 -9.73
C ASP A 286 -28.02 8.55 -9.10
N ASN A 287 -28.79 9.64 -9.12
CA ASN A 287 -28.33 10.94 -8.64
C ASN A 287 -28.30 10.98 -7.09
N SER A 288 -27.14 10.70 -6.52
CA SER A 288 -26.93 10.58 -5.07
C SER A 288 -26.47 11.86 -4.39
N LEU A 289 -26.03 12.87 -5.16
CA LEU A 289 -25.41 14.08 -4.64
C LEU A 289 -26.02 15.34 -5.26
N SER A 290 -26.04 16.42 -4.48
CA SER A 290 -26.43 17.74 -4.99
C SER A 290 -25.43 18.26 -6.03
N TYR A 291 -25.92 19.05 -6.99
CA TYR A 291 -25.09 19.61 -8.07
C TYR A 291 -23.97 20.51 -7.55
N SER A 292 -24.24 21.26 -6.48
CA SER A 292 -23.25 22.12 -5.80
C SER A 292 -22.09 21.31 -5.23
N VAL A 293 -22.39 20.20 -4.54
CA VAL A 293 -21.40 19.28 -3.99
C VAL A 293 -20.58 18.63 -5.11
N LEU A 294 -21.23 18.17 -6.18
CA LEU A 294 -20.53 17.55 -7.32
C LEU A 294 -19.53 18.52 -7.97
N ASN A 295 -19.90 19.78 -8.15
CA ASN A 295 -19.01 20.81 -8.70
C ASN A 295 -17.88 21.19 -7.74
N HIS A 296 -18.15 21.22 -6.44
CA HIS A 296 -17.10 21.43 -5.44
C HIS A 296 -16.07 20.29 -5.47
N LEU A 297 -16.51 19.02 -5.50
CA LEU A 297 -15.64 17.85 -5.59
C LEU A 297 -14.81 17.85 -6.88
N LYS A 298 -15.39 18.22 -8.03
CA LYS A 298 -14.66 18.36 -9.29
C LYS A 298 -13.57 19.43 -9.21
N ARG A 299 -13.86 20.60 -8.64
CA ARG A 299 -12.86 21.66 -8.43
C ARG A 299 -11.74 21.19 -7.50
N LEU A 300 -12.08 20.57 -6.38
CA LEU A 300 -11.11 20.04 -5.42
C LEU A 300 -10.18 19.01 -6.06
N LYS A 301 -10.74 18.07 -6.85
CA LYS A 301 -9.95 17.06 -7.58
C LYS A 301 -8.97 17.70 -8.55
N ASN A 302 -9.41 18.69 -9.31
CA ASN A 302 -8.55 19.38 -10.27
C ASN A 302 -7.45 20.18 -9.56
N GLN A 303 -7.78 20.88 -8.48
CA GLN A 303 -6.80 21.59 -7.66
C GLN A 303 -5.74 20.65 -7.09
N ALA A 304 -6.16 19.53 -6.48
CA ALA A 304 -5.24 18.54 -5.93
C ALA A 304 -4.32 17.93 -7.00
N LYS A 305 -4.84 17.70 -8.22
CA LYS A 305 -4.03 17.23 -9.35
C LYS A 305 -2.97 18.27 -9.74
N ILE A 306 -3.36 19.53 -9.86
CA ILE A 306 -2.44 20.62 -10.24
C ILE A 306 -1.34 20.78 -9.18
N GLU A 307 -1.69 20.74 -7.89
CA GLU A 307 -0.72 20.82 -6.80
C GLU A 307 0.23 19.62 -6.76
N TYR A 308 -0.29 18.42 -6.99
CA TYR A 308 0.53 17.21 -7.13
C TYR A 308 1.51 17.33 -8.29
N ASP A 309 1.03 17.71 -9.48
CA ASP A 309 1.88 17.88 -10.67
C ASP A 309 2.93 18.98 -10.44
N LYS A 310 2.54 20.09 -9.78
CA LYS A 310 3.47 21.15 -9.38
C LYS A 310 4.55 20.65 -8.43
N LEU A 311 4.19 19.89 -7.40
CA LEU A 311 5.14 19.30 -6.45
C LEU A 311 6.10 18.32 -7.14
N CYS A 312 5.59 17.45 -8.01
CA CYS A 312 6.41 16.54 -8.81
C CYS A 312 7.43 17.30 -9.67
N ASN A 313 7.02 18.42 -10.28
CA ASN A 313 7.90 19.28 -11.05
C ASN A 313 8.94 20.00 -10.18
N GLU A 314 8.58 20.48 -8.99
CA GLU A 314 9.51 21.11 -8.05
C GLU A 314 10.56 20.13 -7.51
N VAL A 315 10.18 18.89 -7.21
CA VAL A 315 11.13 17.85 -6.79
C VAL A 315 12.03 17.44 -7.95
N SER A 316 11.50 17.37 -9.17
CA SER A 316 12.27 17.05 -10.38
C SER A 316 13.24 18.17 -10.76
N SER A 317 12.87 19.45 -10.58
CA SER A 317 13.75 20.60 -10.86
C SER A 317 14.81 20.82 -9.79
N LYS A 318 14.60 20.33 -8.57
CA LYS A 318 15.63 20.26 -7.52
C LYS A 318 16.64 19.12 -7.72
N GLN A 319 16.52 18.31 -8.78
CA GLN A 319 17.70 17.60 -9.30
C GLN A 319 18.73 18.67 -9.70
N PRO A 320 19.95 18.66 -9.15
CA PRO A 320 20.90 19.74 -9.38
C PRO A 320 21.57 19.50 -10.74
N ILE A 321 20.80 19.83 -11.79
CA ILE A 321 21.29 20.19 -13.10
C ILE A 321 21.96 21.55 -12.92
N GLY A 322 23.21 21.62 -13.36
CA GLY A 322 24.16 22.67 -13.06
C GLY A 322 23.55 24.06 -12.97
N SER A 323 23.82 24.71 -11.84
CA SER A 323 23.56 26.12 -11.59
C SER A 323 24.04 26.96 -12.77
N LYS A 324 23.15 27.26 -13.71
CA LYS A 324 23.28 28.45 -14.52
C LYS A 324 22.78 29.61 -13.66
N ASN A 325 23.72 30.50 -13.40
CA ASN A 325 23.57 31.84 -12.85
C ASN A 325 22.16 32.42 -13.01
N ILE A 326 21.42 32.51 -11.90
CA ILE A 326 20.49 33.61 -11.67
C ILE A 326 20.88 34.22 -10.33
N PHE A 327 21.60 35.35 -10.42
CA PHE A 327 21.62 36.33 -9.34
C PHE A 327 20.16 36.80 -9.14
N ASN A 328 19.71 36.82 -7.89
CA ASN A 328 18.36 37.16 -7.42
C ASN A 328 17.34 36.03 -7.38
N SER A 329 17.46 35.14 -6.39
CA SER A 329 16.31 34.76 -5.56
C SER A 329 16.82 34.08 -4.29
N ASN A 330 16.22 34.45 -3.16
CA ASN A 330 16.48 33.97 -1.80
C ASN A 330 16.98 32.51 -1.74
N ASN A 331 18.30 32.38 -1.58
CA ASN A 331 18.99 31.12 -1.42
C ASN A 331 18.36 30.33 -0.27
N THR A 332 17.65 29.27 -0.63
CA THR A 332 17.56 28.07 0.20
C THR A 332 18.95 27.46 0.27
N ASN A 333 19.82 28.09 1.06
CA ASN A 333 21.04 27.45 1.51
C ASN A 333 20.58 26.24 2.34
N GLU A 334 20.69 25.04 1.76
CA GLU A 334 20.63 23.78 2.50
C GLU A 334 21.80 23.76 3.49
N GLY A 335 21.59 24.41 4.62
CA GLY A 335 22.56 24.60 5.66
C GLY A 335 21.87 24.64 7.01
N ILE A 336 22.58 24.16 8.03
CA ILE A 336 22.07 24.15 9.39
C ILE A 336 22.22 25.58 9.92
N ARG A 337 21.09 26.23 10.21
CA ARG A 337 21.08 27.51 10.90
C ARG A 337 21.66 27.33 12.30
N VAL A 338 22.71 28.07 12.60
CA VAL A 338 23.28 28.12 13.94
C VAL A 338 22.38 29.01 14.79
N VAL A 339 21.73 28.40 15.77
CA VAL A 339 20.92 29.12 16.75
C VAL A 339 21.69 29.12 18.07
N SER A 340 22.06 30.30 18.56
CA SER A 340 22.65 30.44 19.89
C SER A 340 21.61 30.06 20.94
N ARG A 341 21.86 28.97 21.69
CA ARG A 341 20.92 28.45 22.68
C ARG A 341 21.06 29.11 24.07
N SER A 342 22.09 29.92 24.28
CA SER A 342 22.31 30.62 25.55
C SER A 342 23.20 31.85 25.36
N PRO A 343 22.89 32.99 25.98
CA PRO A 343 23.82 34.13 26.00
C PRO A 343 25.13 33.70 26.68
N LEU A 344 26.25 34.12 26.11
CA LEU A 344 27.56 33.90 26.72
C LEU A 344 27.60 34.54 28.11
N LYS A 345 28.11 33.82 29.11
CA LYS A 345 28.24 34.33 30.48
C LYS A 345 29.03 35.65 30.49
N ARG A 346 28.74 36.52 31.47
CA ARG A 346 29.40 37.82 31.59
C ARG A 346 30.92 37.67 31.70
N ASP A 347 31.38 36.64 32.43
CA ASP A 347 32.77 36.26 32.58
C ASP A 347 33.07 35.01 31.74
N LEU A 348 33.81 35.22 30.66
CA LEU A 348 34.24 34.13 29.78
C LEU A 348 35.48 33.40 30.33
N ILE A 349 36.22 34.02 31.26
CA ILE A 349 37.48 33.53 31.84
C ILE A 349 37.55 33.95 33.32
N SER A 350 38.23 33.15 34.14
CA SER A 350 38.45 33.38 35.58
C SER A 350 39.79 34.07 35.90
N HIS A 351 40.61 34.39 34.89
CA HIS A 351 41.96 34.93 35.05
C HIS A 351 41.98 36.47 34.89
N PRO A 352 42.34 37.24 35.94
CA PRO A 352 42.20 38.71 35.96
C PRO A 352 42.96 39.44 34.85
N LEU A 353 44.17 38.99 34.51
CA LEU A 353 45.03 39.64 33.50
C LEU A 353 44.57 39.45 32.04
N LEU A 354 43.63 38.54 31.79
CA LEU A 354 43.12 38.27 30.44
C LEU A 354 41.72 38.86 30.23
N GLN A 355 41.10 39.43 31.27
CA GLN A 355 39.74 39.92 31.22
C GLN A 355 39.55 41.01 30.16
N ASP A 356 40.48 41.97 30.06
CA ASP A 356 40.39 43.08 29.11
C ASP A 356 40.48 42.62 27.65
N LYS A 357 41.37 41.65 27.37
CA LYS A 357 41.55 41.09 26.03
C LYS A 357 40.34 40.29 25.56
N PHE A 358 39.65 39.58 26.46
CA PHE A 358 38.48 38.78 26.11
C PHE A 358 37.17 39.56 26.13
N THR A 359 37.12 40.66 26.90
CA THR A 359 35.98 41.59 26.88
C THR A 359 35.86 42.27 25.51
N SER A 360 36.96 42.62 24.85
CA SER A 360 36.94 43.19 23.50
C SER A 360 36.57 42.18 22.40
N LEU A 361 36.81 40.88 22.61
CA LEU A 361 36.44 39.79 21.69
C LEU A 361 34.99 39.31 21.87
N LYS A 362 34.32 39.74 22.94
CA LYS A 362 32.94 39.37 23.23
C LYS A 362 31.96 39.83 22.16
N ASP A 363 32.20 40.99 21.56
CA ASP A 363 31.37 41.52 20.49
C ASP A 363 31.51 40.70 19.19
N GLN A 364 32.71 40.19 18.90
CA GLN A 364 32.96 39.27 17.77
C GLN A 364 32.29 37.90 17.96
N LEU A 365 32.14 37.43 19.20
CA LEU A 365 31.45 36.17 19.52
C LEU A 365 29.92 36.24 19.34
N ASN A 366 29.33 37.44 19.32
CA ASN A 366 27.90 37.63 19.08
C ASN A 366 27.57 37.88 17.59
N GLU A 367 28.58 37.91 16.72
CA GLU A 367 28.43 38.19 15.27
C GLU A 367 27.79 37.01 14.50
N PHE A 368 27.61 35.83 15.12
CA PHE A 368 27.06 34.64 14.47
C PHE A 368 25.53 34.61 14.35
N GLY A 369 24.85 35.73 14.63
CA GLY A 369 23.40 35.87 14.43
C GLY A 369 23.01 35.65 12.97
N GLY A 370 22.36 34.53 12.65
CA GLY A 370 21.95 34.19 11.29
C GLY A 370 22.99 33.39 10.49
N PHE A 371 24.06 32.90 11.12
CA PHE A 371 25.04 32.06 10.45
C PHE A 371 24.41 30.73 10.01
N VAL A 372 24.60 30.37 8.73
CA VAL A 372 24.15 29.11 8.15
C VAL A 372 25.38 28.27 7.85
N VAL A 373 25.57 27.19 8.60
CA VAL A 373 26.63 26.22 8.30
C VAL A 373 26.21 25.44 7.06
N GLY A 374 26.93 25.64 5.96
CA GLY A 374 26.73 24.87 4.75
C GLY A 374 26.93 23.38 5.04
N VAL A 375 25.90 22.57 4.78
CA VAL A 375 26.04 21.12 4.90
C VAL A 375 26.71 20.64 3.61
N VAL A 376 27.79 19.86 3.76
CA VAL A 376 28.46 19.23 2.62
C VAL A 376 27.42 18.44 1.85
N ARG A 377 27.17 18.84 0.59
CA ARG A 377 26.35 18.06 -0.34
C ARG A 377 26.89 16.64 -0.29
N SER A 378 26.02 15.70 0.09
CA SER A 378 26.21 14.26 0.24
C SER A 378 27.47 13.71 -0.45
N LYS A 379 28.25 12.81 0.18
CA LYS A 379 29.51 12.21 -0.33
C LYS A 379 29.53 11.85 -1.83
N HIS A 380 28.37 11.64 -2.46
CA HIS A 380 28.19 11.59 -3.90
C HIS A 380 28.60 12.86 -4.69
N HIS A 381 28.73 14.04 -4.09
CA HIS A 381 29.26 15.25 -4.72
C HIS A 381 30.79 15.31 -4.69
N GLN A 382 31.44 14.68 -3.71
CA GLN A 382 32.89 14.47 -3.73
C GLN A 382 33.32 13.52 -4.86
N HIS A 383 32.41 12.63 -5.26
CA HIS A 383 32.51 11.80 -6.45
C HIS A 383 31.59 12.26 -7.58
N ARG A 384 31.07 13.50 -7.55
CA ARG A 384 30.39 14.00 -8.73
C ARG A 384 31.44 14.17 -9.82
N PRO A 385 31.15 13.66 -11.01
CA PRO A 385 32.04 13.80 -12.12
C PRO A 385 32.08 15.33 -12.39
N GLY A 386 33.26 15.94 -12.30
CA GLY A 386 33.48 17.40 -12.45
C GLY A 386 33.94 18.14 -11.17
N GLY A 387 34.06 17.46 -10.02
CA GLY A 387 34.50 18.09 -8.76
C GLY A 387 35.98 18.50 -8.72
N GLN A 388 36.82 17.98 -9.62
CA GLN A 388 38.21 18.43 -9.80
C GLN A 388 38.32 19.28 -11.06
N SER A 389 37.61 20.41 -11.09
CA SER A 389 37.80 21.40 -12.14
C SER A 389 39.08 22.20 -11.86
N TYR A 390 39.88 22.44 -12.89
CA TYR A 390 41.03 23.34 -12.84
C TYR A 390 40.64 24.82 -12.67
N ARG A 391 39.33 25.14 -12.53
CA ARG A 391 38.81 26.50 -12.38
C ARG A 391 38.84 27.03 -10.95
N ASN A 392 38.54 26.20 -9.95
CA ASN A 392 38.40 26.66 -8.58
C ASN A 392 39.48 26.05 -7.68
N PRO A 393 40.46 26.85 -7.22
CA PRO A 393 41.51 26.37 -6.32
C PRO A 393 41.01 25.84 -4.97
N PHE A 394 39.84 26.31 -4.50
CA PHE A 394 39.27 25.91 -3.20
C PHE A 394 38.67 24.50 -3.19
N ASP A 395 38.44 23.92 -4.37
CA ASP A 395 37.91 22.56 -4.51
C ASP A 395 39.02 21.49 -4.43
N ILE A 396 40.29 21.88 -4.47
CA ILE A 396 41.45 20.97 -4.44
C ILE A 396 41.73 20.53 -2.99
N PRO A 397 41.56 19.24 -2.65
CA PRO A 397 41.81 18.79 -1.29
C PRO A 397 43.31 18.71 -1.01
N ARG A 398 43.71 19.02 0.23
CA ARG A 398 45.13 19.07 0.66
C ARG A 398 45.93 17.81 0.29
N ARG A 399 45.30 16.63 0.36
CA ARG A 399 45.94 15.33 0.07
C ARG A 399 46.42 15.17 -1.37
N SER A 400 45.81 15.84 -2.34
CA SER A 400 46.14 15.73 -3.76
C SER A 400 46.69 17.04 -4.34
N LEU A 401 47.00 18.02 -3.48
CA LEU A 401 47.41 19.36 -3.91
C LEU A 401 48.66 19.31 -4.80
N LEU A 402 49.69 18.55 -4.41
CA LEU A 402 50.94 18.48 -5.18
C LEU A 402 50.72 17.84 -6.56
N ASP A 403 50.00 16.71 -6.61
CA ASP A 403 49.70 16.02 -7.87
C ASP A 403 48.81 16.89 -8.79
N GLN A 404 47.77 17.52 -8.23
CA GLN A 404 46.88 18.41 -8.98
C GLN A 404 47.61 19.65 -9.51
N VAL A 405 48.53 20.23 -8.74
CA VAL A 405 49.34 21.37 -9.19
C VAL A 405 50.27 20.98 -10.34
N VAL A 406 50.85 19.77 -10.31
CA VAL A 406 51.67 19.26 -11.41
C VAL A 406 50.82 19.07 -12.67
N ARG A 407 49.62 18.50 -12.55
CA ARG A 407 48.66 18.35 -13.67
C ARG A 407 48.21 19.71 -14.22
N MET A 408 47.87 20.65 -13.35
CA MET A 408 47.49 22.03 -13.72
C MET A 408 48.64 22.74 -14.45
N ARG A 409 49.88 22.59 -13.96
CA ARG A 409 51.06 23.16 -14.59
C ARG A 409 51.30 22.55 -15.97
N ALA A 410 51.21 21.22 -16.10
CA ALA A 410 51.36 20.54 -17.39
C ALA A 410 50.28 20.96 -18.40
N ASN A 411 49.04 21.16 -17.93
CA ASN A 411 47.91 21.63 -18.72
C ASN A 411 48.03 23.11 -19.13
N PHE A 412 48.57 23.95 -18.25
CA PHE A 412 48.80 25.38 -18.53
C PHE A 412 49.98 25.61 -19.49
N LEU A 413 51.04 24.81 -19.37
CA LEU A 413 52.26 24.95 -20.19
C LEU A 413 52.15 24.25 -21.55
N GLN A 414 50.95 23.84 -21.99
CA GLN A 414 50.79 23.24 -23.31
C GLN A 414 51.03 24.25 -24.44
N PRO A 415 51.63 23.85 -25.57
CA PRO A 415 52.05 24.77 -26.65
C PRO A 415 50.91 25.53 -27.34
N SER A 416 49.65 25.15 -27.11
CA SER A 416 48.48 25.76 -27.73
C SER A 416 47.34 25.94 -26.73
N PHE A 417 46.79 27.16 -26.65
CA PHE A 417 45.61 27.50 -25.85
C PHE A 417 44.36 26.67 -26.20
N ARG A 418 44.32 26.02 -27.38
CA ARG A 418 43.23 25.10 -27.75
C ARG A 418 43.24 23.79 -26.97
N HIS A 419 44.34 23.45 -26.32
CA HIS A 419 44.53 22.17 -25.63
C HIS A 419 44.43 22.30 -24.11
N THR A 420 44.30 23.53 -23.58
CA THR A 420 44.09 23.77 -22.16
C THR A 420 42.68 23.33 -21.75
N LYS A 421 42.59 22.20 -21.07
CA LYS A 421 41.31 21.64 -20.61
C LYS A 421 40.94 22.22 -19.25
N LEU A 422 39.67 22.54 -19.03
CA LEU A 422 39.21 23.12 -17.74
C LEU A 422 38.65 22.07 -16.78
N LEU A 423 38.56 20.83 -17.26
CA LEU A 423 38.08 19.66 -16.55
C LEU A 423 39.11 18.54 -16.73
N ASP A 424 39.25 17.71 -15.71
CA ASP A 424 40.10 16.53 -15.75
C ASP A 424 39.57 15.50 -16.77
N ASP A 425 40.44 14.82 -17.52
CA ASP A 425 40.04 13.87 -18.57
C ASP A 425 39.46 12.58 -18.00
N ASP A 426 39.85 12.20 -16.78
CA ASP A 426 39.30 11.04 -16.06
C ASP A 426 37.79 11.18 -15.81
N PHE A 427 37.26 12.40 -15.86
CA PHE A 427 35.82 12.68 -15.87
C PHE A 427 35.09 11.96 -17.00
N ALA A 428 35.64 11.97 -18.21
CA ALA A 428 35.01 11.37 -19.39
C ALA A 428 34.89 9.84 -19.26
N HIS A 429 35.81 9.21 -18.52
CA HIS A 429 35.83 7.77 -18.28
C HIS A 429 34.90 7.31 -17.14
N SER A 430 34.33 8.25 -16.39
CA SER A 430 33.39 7.98 -15.29
C SER A 430 31.91 8.16 -15.66
N MET A 431 31.63 8.50 -16.92
CA MET A 431 30.26 8.67 -17.40
C MET A 431 29.58 7.31 -17.61
N PRO A 432 28.33 7.12 -17.15
CA PRO A 432 27.54 5.93 -17.50
C PRO A 432 27.47 5.79 -19.02
N VAL A 433 27.58 4.56 -19.52
CA VAL A 433 27.58 4.25 -20.96
C VAL A 433 26.34 4.83 -21.69
N SER A 434 25.22 4.97 -20.99
CA SER A 434 23.99 5.59 -21.52
C SER A 434 24.08 7.10 -21.76
N GLN A 435 25.06 7.77 -21.17
CA GLN A 435 25.31 9.22 -21.29
C GLN A 435 26.55 9.56 -22.10
N MET A 436 27.46 8.58 -22.30
CA MET A 436 28.49 8.67 -23.33
C MET A 436 27.73 8.74 -24.65
N GLY A 437 27.78 9.88 -25.34
CA GLY A 437 26.98 10.13 -26.55
C GLY A 437 27.03 8.98 -27.55
N ASN A 438 26.01 8.85 -28.40
CA ASN A 438 25.78 7.71 -29.29
C ASN A 438 27.01 7.37 -30.16
N TYR A 439 27.93 6.56 -29.65
CA TYR A 439 29.20 6.20 -30.27
C TYR A 439 28.99 5.55 -31.65
N GLN A 440 27.84 4.91 -31.84
CA GLN A 440 27.38 4.35 -33.11
C GLN A 440 27.16 5.42 -34.19
N GLU A 441 26.64 6.61 -33.85
CA GLU A 441 26.54 7.70 -34.82
C GLU A 441 27.90 8.31 -35.17
N TYR A 442 28.81 8.39 -34.19
CA TYR A 442 30.18 8.87 -34.43
C TYR A 442 30.94 7.93 -35.37
N LEU A 443 30.85 6.61 -35.15
CA LEU A 443 31.44 5.60 -36.04
C LEU A 443 30.91 5.70 -37.48
N LYS A 444 29.62 6.06 -37.67
CA LYS A 444 29.04 6.26 -39.00
C LYS A 444 29.54 7.51 -39.73
N ARG A 445 30.02 8.51 -38.99
CA ARG A 445 30.58 9.76 -39.55
C ARG A 445 32.10 9.71 -39.70
N MET A 446 32.74 8.71 -39.11
CA MET A 446 34.16 8.47 -39.34
C MET A 446 34.35 8.07 -40.81
N PRO A 447 35.21 8.76 -41.57
CA PRO A 447 35.53 8.35 -42.92
C PRO A 447 36.14 6.95 -42.86
N SER A 448 35.65 6.05 -43.71
CA SER A 448 36.15 4.67 -43.81
C SER A 448 37.67 4.73 -43.98
N PRO A 449 38.46 4.05 -43.13
CA PRO A 449 39.90 4.04 -43.31
C PRO A 449 40.22 3.53 -44.71
N LEU A 450 41.14 4.21 -45.38
CA LEU A 450 41.59 3.83 -46.72
C LEU A 450 42.07 2.39 -46.69
N ARG A 451 41.61 1.61 -47.69
CA ARG A 451 41.93 0.19 -47.83
C ARG A 451 43.44 0.01 -47.75
N GLU A 452 43.89 -0.90 -46.89
CA GLU A 452 45.32 -1.27 -46.81
C GLU A 452 45.79 -1.71 -48.21
N VAL A 453 46.93 -1.15 -48.65
CA VAL A 453 47.50 -1.37 -49.99
C VAL A 453 48.03 -2.80 -50.16
N GLU A 454 48.29 -3.50 -49.06
CA GLU A 454 48.67 -4.91 -49.08
C GLU A 454 47.45 -5.81 -48.92
N SER A 455 47.31 -6.78 -49.82
CA SER A 455 46.31 -7.84 -49.66
C SER A 455 46.64 -8.64 -48.40
N THR A 456 45.73 -8.62 -47.42
CA THR A 456 45.80 -9.51 -46.27
C THR A 456 45.97 -10.95 -46.76
N PRO A 457 47.00 -11.69 -46.30
CA PRO A 457 47.24 -13.03 -46.79
C PRO A 457 46.01 -13.88 -46.47
N VAL A 458 45.45 -14.50 -47.51
CA VAL A 458 44.32 -15.43 -47.38
C VAL A 458 44.76 -16.52 -46.40
N ARG A 459 44.14 -16.53 -45.22
CA ARG A 459 44.35 -17.57 -44.20
C ARG A 459 44.20 -18.92 -44.89
N GLN A 460 45.28 -19.68 -45.03
CA GLN A 460 45.20 -21.05 -45.49
C GLN A 460 44.30 -21.83 -44.53
N HIS A 461 43.34 -22.55 -45.10
CA HIS A 461 42.44 -23.41 -44.35
C HIS A 461 43.25 -24.47 -43.60
N MET A 462 43.33 -24.33 -42.27
CA MET A 462 43.79 -25.41 -41.42
C MET A 462 42.60 -26.31 -41.08
N PHE A 463 42.86 -27.62 -41.08
CA PHE A 463 41.91 -28.68 -40.78
C PHE A 463 41.22 -28.44 -39.42
N GLY A 464 39.89 -28.54 -39.37
CA GLY A 464 39.10 -28.38 -38.13
C GLY A 464 38.31 -27.08 -37.96
N ASN A 465 38.01 -26.33 -39.03
CA ASN A 465 37.09 -25.19 -38.95
C ASN A 465 35.61 -25.66 -39.03
N PRO A 466 34.80 -25.51 -37.97
CA PRO A 466 33.47 -26.08 -37.88
C PRO A 466 32.37 -25.28 -38.60
N PHE A 467 32.72 -24.20 -39.30
CA PHE A 467 31.77 -23.36 -40.07
C PHE A 467 31.85 -23.57 -41.59
N LYS A 468 32.48 -24.65 -42.06
CA LYS A 468 32.25 -25.15 -43.42
C LYS A 468 31.26 -26.30 -43.35
N ILE A 469 30.11 -26.07 -43.98
CA ILE A 469 29.12 -27.07 -44.36
C ILE A 469 29.72 -27.80 -45.57
N ASP A 470 29.98 -29.10 -45.45
CA ASP A 470 30.01 -29.97 -46.63
C ASP A 470 28.56 -30.23 -47.09
#